data_AF-A0A7S0FWD4-F1
#
_entry.id   AF-A0A7S0FWD4-F1
#
_cell.length_a   1.000
_cell.length_b   1.000
_cell.length_c   1.000
_cell.angle_alpha   90.00
_cell.angle_beta   90.00
_cell.angle_gamma   90.00
#
_symmetry.space_group_name_H-M   'P 1'
#
loop_
_entity.id
_entity.type
_entity.pdbx_description
1 polymer ?
#
loop_
_entity_poly.entity_id
_entity_poly.type
_entity_poly.pdbx_seq_one_letter_code
_entity_poly.pdbx_strand_id
1 'polypeptide(L)'
;GDRAAVHLLDAFERHLSPGDRPVLTHCQILNDSLVRRMAAAGVVANVQPQFVPSDLPIVRGRLGEGSERFRFAYAWETLLDRGVRLAGGSDSPVEAPAPLAGMADAMEHVLHEGERLGFGES
;
A
#
# COMPACT_ATOMS: atom_id res chain seq x y z
N GLY A 1 8.23 -2.55 3.35
CA GLY A 1 8.23 -2.54 4.83
C GLY A 1 8.38 -1.12 5.35
N ASP A 2 7.85 -0.84 6.53
CA ASP A 2 7.77 0.49 7.15
C ASP A 2 9.11 1.24 7.26
N ARG A 3 10.18 0.60 7.74
CA ARG A 3 11.51 1.24 7.83
C ARG A 3 12.08 1.65 6.47
N ALA A 4 11.82 0.87 5.42
CA ALA A 4 12.26 1.23 4.07
C ALA A 4 11.50 2.48 3.57
N ALA A 5 10.21 2.59 3.89
CA ALA A 5 9.41 3.77 3.57
C ALA A 5 9.92 5.02 4.31
N VAL A 6 10.34 4.89 5.58
CA VAL A 6 11.00 6.00 6.31
C VAL A 6 12.21 6.52 5.54
N HIS A 7 13.15 5.63 5.19
CA HIS A 7 14.38 6.04 4.51
C HIS A 7 14.11 6.70 3.16
N LEU A 8 13.13 6.20 2.40
CA LEU A 8 12.77 6.77 1.11
C LEU A 8 12.14 8.17 1.28
N LEU A 9 11.23 8.33 2.24
CA LEU A 9 10.62 9.63 2.53
C LEU A 9 11.63 10.64 3.04
N ASP A 10 12.57 10.22 3.90
CA ASP A 10 13.66 11.09 4.35
C ASP A 10 14.52 11.56 3.18
N ALA A 11 14.75 10.70 2.17
CA ALA A 11 15.47 11.08 0.97
C ALA A 11 14.65 12.05 0.09
N PHE A 12 13.36 11.77 -0.08
CA PHE A 12 12.46 12.64 -0.84
C PHE A 12 12.39 14.05 -0.26
N GLU A 13 12.21 14.15 1.06
CA GLU A 13 12.14 15.44 1.76
C GLU A 13 13.43 16.26 1.67
N ARG A 14 14.59 15.58 1.53
CA ARG A 14 15.90 16.25 1.44
C ARG A 14 16.30 16.65 0.03
N HIS A 15 15.78 15.99 -1.00
CA HIS A 15 16.36 16.06 -2.34
C HIS A 15 15.39 16.46 -3.44
N LEU A 16 14.08 16.41 -3.21
CA LEU A 16 13.10 16.75 -4.23
C LEU A 16 12.79 18.24 -4.26
N SER A 17 12.50 18.71 -5.47
CA SER A 17 12.13 20.08 -5.78
C SER A 17 10.65 20.19 -6.15
N PRO A 18 10.06 21.39 -6.08
CA PRO A 18 8.71 21.62 -6.60
C PRO A 18 8.59 21.17 -8.06
N GLY A 19 7.62 20.31 -8.35
CA GLY A 19 7.40 19.74 -9.68
C GLY A 19 7.82 18.27 -9.80
N ASP A 20 8.69 17.79 -8.90
CA ASP A 20 9.01 16.36 -8.83
C ASP A 20 7.77 15.53 -8.45
N ARG A 21 7.74 14.29 -8.94
CA ARG A 21 6.65 13.33 -8.69
C ARG A 21 7.21 12.08 -8.03
N PRO A 22 7.52 12.12 -6.72
CA PRO A 22 8.04 10.95 -6.03
C PRO A 22 7.06 9.78 -6.11
N VAL A 23 7.60 8.58 -6.32
CA VAL A 23 6.83 7.34 -6.34
C VAL A 23 7.40 6.40 -5.28
N LEU A 24 6.51 5.83 -4.45
CA LEU A 24 6.85 4.76 -3.51
C LEU A 24 6.16 3.48 -3.96
N THR A 25 6.94 2.45 -4.26
CA THR A 25 6.43 1.16 -4.78
C THR A 25 6.11 0.18 -3.64
N HIS A 26 5.18 -0.73 -3.89
CA HIS A 26 4.63 -1.73 -2.97
C HIS A 26 3.68 -1.17 -1.93
N CYS A 27 4.15 -0.24 -1.08
CA CYS A 27 3.35 0.34 0.00
C CYS A 27 2.62 -0.72 0.87
N GLN A 28 3.12 -1.96 0.93
CA GLN A 28 2.43 -3.09 1.57
C GLN A 28 2.25 -2.90 3.07
N ILE A 29 3.24 -2.28 3.73
CA ILE A 29 3.27 -2.09 5.18
C ILE A 29 3.71 -0.66 5.46
N LEU A 30 2.80 0.13 6.02
CA LEU A 30 2.98 1.52 6.41
C LEU A 30 2.54 1.74 7.87
N ASN A 31 2.46 3.00 8.28
CA ASN A 31 1.79 3.46 9.50
C ASN A 31 1.18 4.86 9.27
N ASP A 32 0.35 5.34 10.19
CA ASP A 32 -0.35 6.64 10.07
C ASP A 32 0.62 7.82 9.83
N SER A 33 1.79 7.81 10.48
CA SER A 33 2.80 8.85 10.31
C SER A 33 3.37 8.85 8.89
N LEU A 34 3.64 7.67 8.32
CA LEU A 34 4.16 7.53 6.96
C LEU A 34 3.12 7.99 5.93
N VAL A 35 1.85 7.62 6.12
CA VAL A 35 0.75 8.06 5.25
C VAL A 35 0.65 9.59 5.22
N ARG A 36 0.71 10.25 6.38
CA ARG A 36 0.71 11.72 6.47
C ARG A 36 1.89 12.36 5.74
N ARG A 37 3.09 11.80 5.91
CA ARG A 37 4.30 12.29 5.21
C ARG A 37 4.18 12.12 3.70
N MET A 38 3.67 10.98 3.24
CA MET A 38 3.43 10.72 1.81
C MET A 38 2.49 11.75 1.20
N ALA A 39 1.38 12.07 1.88
CA ALA A 39 0.43 13.08 1.45
C ALA A 39 1.08 14.47 1.37
N ALA A 40 1.80 14.87 2.42
CA ALA A 40 2.47 16.18 2.48
C ALA A 40 3.55 16.34 1.40
N ALA A 41 4.32 15.28 1.12
CA ALA A 41 5.36 15.28 0.10
C ALA A 41 4.82 15.06 -1.34
N GLY A 42 3.50 14.90 -1.52
CA GLY A 42 2.90 14.67 -2.83
C GLY A 42 3.30 13.35 -3.48
N VAL A 43 3.64 12.33 -2.68
CA VAL A 43 4.06 11.00 -3.15
C VAL A 43 2.92 10.28 -3.86
N VAL A 44 3.25 9.57 -4.94
CA VAL A 44 2.38 8.59 -5.58
C VAL A 44 2.70 7.22 -5.01
N ALA A 45 1.71 6.56 -4.41
CA ALA A 45 1.82 5.18 -3.98
C ALA A 45 1.53 4.25 -5.16
N ASN A 46 2.55 3.50 -5.60
CA ASN A 46 2.42 2.50 -6.64
C ASN A 46 2.22 1.11 -6.04
N VAL A 47 0.98 0.64 -6.01
CA VAL A 47 0.54 -0.58 -5.29
C VAL A 47 0.39 -1.77 -6.23
N GLN A 48 0.48 -2.98 -5.66
CA GLN A 48 0.31 -4.25 -6.38
C GLN A 48 -0.84 -5.03 -5.76
N PRO A 49 -2.07 -4.91 -6.31
CA PRO A 49 -3.23 -5.48 -5.67
C PRO A 49 -3.21 -7.00 -5.53
N GLN A 50 -2.61 -7.68 -6.52
CA GLN A 50 -2.45 -9.13 -6.53
C GLN A 50 -1.59 -9.66 -5.37
N PHE A 51 -0.83 -8.80 -4.68
CA PHE A 51 -0.10 -9.18 -3.47
C PHE A 51 -1.01 -9.42 -2.26
N VAL A 52 -2.23 -8.89 -2.24
CA VAL A 52 -3.15 -9.15 -1.11
C VAL A 52 -3.48 -10.64 -1.01
N PRO A 53 -4.02 -11.31 -2.04
CA PRO A 53 -4.31 -12.74 -1.91
C PRO A 53 -3.07 -13.61 -1.71
N SER A 54 -1.91 -13.27 -2.30
CA SER A 54 -0.70 -14.10 -2.20
C SER A 54 0.07 -13.93 -0.88
N ASP A 55 0.19 -12.71 -0.35
CA ASP A 55 1.05 -12.43 0.82
C ASP A 55 0.29 -12.27 2.14
N LEU A 56 -1.04 -12.08 2.14
CA LEU A 56 -1.78 -11.78 3.36
C LEU A 56 -1.59 -12.81 4.49
N PRO A 57 -1.54 -14.15 4.25
CA PRO A 57 -1.27 -15.12 5.31
C PRO A 57 0.09 -14.87 5.99
N ILE A 58 1.10 -14.52 5.21
CA ILE A 58 2.46 -14.21 5.69
C ILE A 58 2.44 -12.91 6.50
N VAL A 59 1.77 -11.88 5.98
CA VAL A 59 1.66 -10.57 6.63
C VAL A 59 0.89 -10.66 7.94
N ARG A 60 -0.20 -11.43 7.98
CA ARG A 60 -1.00 -11.71 9.19
C ARG A 60 -0.14 -12.34 10.28
N GLY A 61 0.63 -13.37 9.95
CA GLY A 61 1.55 -14.02 10.89
C GLY A 61 2.70 -13.13 11.36
N ARG A 62 3.22 -12.25 10.49
CA ARG A 62 4.36 -11.37 10.81
C ARG A 62 3.99 -10.12 11.60
N LEU A 63 2.83 -9.53 11.32
CA LEU A 63 2.39 -8.29 11.99
C LEU A 63 1.51 -8.57 13.21
N GLY A 64 0.92 -9.77 13.30
CA GLY A 64 -0.11 -10.09 14.27
C GLY A 64 -1.46 -9.55 13.80
N GLU A 65 -2.42 -10.46 13.61
CA GLU A 65 -3.78 -10.12 13.25
C GLU A 65 -4.41 -9.18 14.29
N GLY A 66 -5.15 -8.17 13.83
CA GLY A 66 -5.80 -7.18 14.70
C GLY A 66 -4.84 -6.19 15.37
N SER A 67 -3.52 -6.26 15.12
CA SER A 67 -2.58 -5.26 15.63
C SER A 67 -2.76 -3.91 14.93
N GLU A 68 -2.31 -2.84 15.58
CA GLU A 68 -2.27 -1.50 14.97
C GLU A 68 -1.46 -1.48 13.66
N ARG A 69 -0.39 -2.28 13.58
CA ARG A 69 0.44 -2.40 12.37
C ARG A 69 -0.28 -3.10 11.24
N PHE A 70 -1.15 -4.06 11.56
CA PHE A 70 -1.96 -4.76 10.58
C PHE A 70 -3.02 -3.84 9.95
N ARG A 71 -3.54 -2.84 10.69
CA ARG A 71 -4.48 -1.84 10.16
C ARG A 71 -3.90 -1.02 8.99
N PHE A 72 -2.58 -0.88 8.92
CA PHE A 72 -1.89 -0.17 7.84
C PHE A 72 -1.23 -1.10 6.81
N ALA A 73 -1.54 -2.41 6.86
CA ALA A 73 -1.19 -3.34 5.80
C ALA A 73 -2.16 -3.19 4.64
N TYR A 74 -1.66 -2.96 3.43
CA TYR A 74 -2.45 -2.78 2.21
C TYR A 74 -3.60 -1.75 2.33
N ALA A 75 -3.40 -0.69 3.12
CA ALA A 75 -4.43 0.30 3.45
C ALA A 75 -4.65 1.35 2.33
N TRP A 76 -5.02 0.89 1.13
CA TRP A 76 -5.12 1.72 -0.07
C TRP A 76 -6.26 2.75 0.00
N GLU A 77 -7.41 2.38 0.56
CA GLU A 77 -8.52 3.31 0.82
C GLU A 77 -8.08 4.44 1.74
N THR A 78 -7.40 4.11 2.85
CA THR A 78 -6.83 5.10 3.76
C THR A 78 -5.82 6.02 3.07
N LEU A 79 -5.02 5.50 2.13
CA LEU A 79 -4.09 6.32 1.33
C LEU A 79 -4.86 7.34 0.49
N LEU A 80 -5.91 6.90 -0.24
CA LEU A 80 -6.76 7.78 -1.04
C LEU A 80 -7.45 8.85 -0.19
N ASP A 81 -8.07 8.47 0.92
CA ASP A 81 -8.78 9.37 1.83
C ASP A 81 -7.86 10.44 2.44
N ARG A 82 -6.60 10.08 2.66
CA ARG A 82 -5.57 11.01 3.17
C ARG A 82 -4.90 11.83 2.07
N GLY A 83 -5.39 11.76 0.83
CA GLY A 83 -4.92 12.57 -0.29
C GLY A 83 -3.66 12.04 -0.98
N VAL A 84 -3.27 10.79 -0.71
CA VAL A 84 -2.17 10.13 -1.42
C VAL A 84 -2.69 9.63 -2.76
N ARG A 85 -1.97 9.94 -3.84
CA ARG A 85 -2.32 9.48 -5.19
C ARG A 85 -1.94 8.02 -5.35
N LEU A 86 -2.82 7.20 -5.92
CA LEU A 86 -2.53 5.80 -6.23
C LEU A 86 -2.20 5.58 -7.70
N ALA A 87 -1.25 4.69 -7.95
CA ALA A 87 -1.01 4.00 -9.21
C ALA A 87 -0.97 2.49 -8.95
N GLY A 88 -1.22 1.68 -9.97
CA GLY A 88 -1.26 0.22 -9.84
C GLY A 88 -0.37 -0.48 -10.87
N GLY A 89 0.20 -1.62 -10.48
CA GLY A 89 0.91 -2.53 -11.37
C GLY A 89 0.88 -3.97 -10.85
N SER A 90 1.25 -4.95 -11.68
CA SER A 90 1.26 -6.36 -11.27
C SER A 90 2.60 -6.81 -10.66
N ASP A 91 3.69 -6.05 -10.82
CA ASP A 91 5.05 -6.52 -10.51
C ASP A 91 5.43 -7.82 -11.25
N SER A 92 4.99 -7.95 -12.51
CA SER A 92 5.36 -9.07 -13.37
C SER A 92 6.90 -9.22 -13.48
N PRO A 93 7.45 -10.44 -13.43
CA PRO A 93 6.74 -11.72 -13.49
C PRO A 93 6.36 -12.32 -12.13
N VAL A 94 6.45 -11.56 -11.02
CA VAL A 94 6.07 -12.05 -9.68
C VAL A 94 4.59 -12.44 -9.65
N GLU A 95 3.73 -11.56 -10.18
CA GLU A 95 2.31 -11.86 -10.43
C GLU A 95 1.99 -11.80 -11.93
N ALA A 96 0.90 -12.46 -12.31
CA ALA A 96 0.43 -12.49 -13.69
C ALA A 96 0.12 -11.06 -14.19
N PRO A 97 0.54 -10.67 -15.41
CA PRO A 97 0.26 -9.35 -16.00
C PRO A 97 -1.20 -9.28 -16.49
N ALA A 98 -2.16 -9.32 -15.56
CA ALA A 98 -3.59 -9.36 -15.81
C ALA A 98 -4.28 -8.12 -15.19
N PRO A 99 -4.30 -6.97 -15.90
CA PRO A 99 -4.78 -5.70 -15.34
C PRO A 99 -6.20 -5.76 -14.78
N LEU A 100 -7.12 -6.46 -15.45
CA LEU A 100 -8.51 -6.57 -14.99
C LEU A 100 -8.63 -7.36 -13.68
N ALA A 101 -7.80 -8.41 -13.52
CA ALA A 101 -7.76 -9.16 -12.27
C ALA A 101 -7.21 -8.29 -11.13
N GLY A 102 -6.11 -7.56 -11.37
CA GLY A 102 -5.57 -6.62 -10.39
C GLY A 102 -6.54 -5.49 -10.01
N MET A 103 -7.38 -5.02 -10.94
CA MET A 103 -8.44 -4.04 -10.62
C MET A 103 -9.53 -4.66 -9.74
N ALA A 104 -9.93 -5.90 -10.00
CA ALA A 104 -10.89 -6.61 -9.16
C ALA A 104 -10.34 -6.81 -7.74
N ASP A 105 -9.09 -7.26 -7.61
CA ASP A 105 -8.42 -7.42 -6.31
C ASP A 105 -8.32 -6.08 -5.55
N ALA A 106 -8.07 -4.98 -6.28
CA ALA A 106 -8.05 -3.63 -5.72
C ALA A 106 -9.39 -3.19 -5.14
N MET A 107 -10.50 -3.53 -5.80
CA MET A 107 -11.85 -3.13 -5.42
C MET A 107 -12.46 -4.02 -4.34
N GLU A 108 -12.21 -5.33 -4.45
CA GLU A 108 -12.91 -6.28 -3.60
C GLU A 108 -12.26 -6.40 -2.22
N HIS A 109 -10.96 -6.06 -2.08
CA HIS A 109 -10.15 -6.40 -0.90
C HIS A 109 -10.27 -7.90 -0.56
N VAL A 110 -10.61 -8.73 -1.56
CA VAL A 110 -11.09 -10.10 -1.38
C VAL A 110 -9.93 -11.07 -1.40
N LEU A 111 -9.89 -11.89 -0.36
CA LEU A 111 -9.18 -13.17 -0.37
C LEU A 111 -9.79 -14.04 -1.47
N HIS A 112 -8.97 -14.61 -2.36
CA HIS A 112 -9.37 -15.80 -3.12
C HIS A 112 -9.53 -16.98 -2.16
N GLU A 113 -10.66 -16.94 -1.42
CA GLU A 113 -11.36 -17.99 -0.66
C GLU A 113 -12.54 -17.42 0.19
N GLY A 114 -13.02 -16.19 -0.07
CA GLY A 114 -14.34 -15.73 0.39
C GLY A 114 -14.39 -14.89 1.67
N GLU A 115 -13.24 -14.50 2.23
CA GLU A 115 -13.20 -13.52 3.33
C GLU A 115 -12.88 -12.10 2.81
N ARG A 116 -13.72 -11.12 3.16
CA ARG A 116 -13.44 -9.69 2.96
C ARG A 116 -12.63 -9.16 4.14
N LEU A 117 -11.56 -8.42 3.85
CA LEU A 117 -10.91 -7.58 4.86
C LEU A 117 -11.82 -6.38 5.17
N GLY A 118 -12.56 -6.46 6.28
CA GLY A 118 -13.26 -5.31 6.84
C GLY A 118 -12.27 -4.39 7.56
N PHE A 119 -11.92 -3.26 6.95
CA PHE A 119 -11.19 -2.21 7.65
C PHE A 119 -12.20 -1.40 8.47
N GLY A 120 -12.09 -1.50 9.80
CA GLY A 120 -13.03 -0.89 10.73
C GLY A 120 -13.14 0.63 10.56
N GLU A 121 -14.36 1.09 10.36
CA GLU A 121 -14.75 2.50 10.49
C GLU A 121 -14.42 2.98 11.91
N SER A 122 -13.68 4.09 12.01
CA SER A 122 -13.45 4.85 13.25
C SER A 122 -13.21 6.31 12.93
#